data_AF-A0AA39PKW4-F1
#
_entry.id   AF-A0AA39PKW4-F1
#
_cell.length_a   1.000
_cell.length_b   1.000
_cell.length_c   1.000
_cell.angle_alpha   90.00
_cell.angle_beta   90.00
_cell.angle_gamma   90.00
#
_symmetry.space_group_name_H-M   'P 1'
#
loop_
_entity.id
_entity.type
_entity.pdbx_description
1 polymer ?
#
loop_
_entity_poly.entity_id
_entity_poly.type
_entity_poly.pdbx_seq_one_letter_code
_entity_poly.pdbx_strand_id
1 'polypeptide(L)'
;MDVEQFRKAGYRAIDHICDYYSSLQNRPVLPRVQLGYLKAMVPSTLPDSGEDFQTIADDYQRLIVPGLTHWQHPSFFAYFPAACTFEGILGDLYSSSVSNPGFNWASSPACSELEVIVMDWAAKLLGLAPKFMNDSGGGGGVIQSTASECAMLAIVAARASHQRSYPDTKLEEFMIYITSQTHSLGIKAGMVLGLSVRVLEVKAEDNYSLRGDTLRSALEQDKNAGKKPLILIATVGTTSSGAIDNLHEIKNVGVAFSCPEFRKPGYLDEINEFADFVLY
;
A
#
# COMPACT_ATOMS: atom_id res chain seq x y z
N MET A 1 -18.85 -18.77 -21.85
CA MET A 1 -17.54 -18.23 -22.25
C MET A 1 -17.35 -18.54 -23.72
N ASP A 2 -17.45 -17.55 -24.61
CA ASP A 2 -17.17 -17.68 -26.04
C ASP A 2 -15.77 -17.10 -26.31
N VAL A 3 -14.85 -17.94 -26.75
CA VAL A 3 -13.44 -17.60 -26.93
C VAL A 3 -13.23 -16.62 -28.09
N GLU A 4 -14.00 -16.73 -29.17
CA GLU A 4 -13.83 -15.86 -30.33
C GLU A 4 -14.44 -14.48 -30.09
N GLN A 5 -15.55 -14.42 -29.35
CA GLN A 5 -16.06 -13.13 -28.85
C GLN A 5 -15.06 -12.47 -27.91
N PHE A 6 -14.48 -13.22 -26.96
CA PHE A 6 -13.44 -12.70 -26.08
C PHE A 6 -12.21 -12.20 -26.86
N ARG A 7 -11.72 -12.97 -27.83
CA ARG A 7 -10.57 -12.58 -28.67
C ARG A 7 -10.83 -11.25 -29.39
N LYS A 8 -11.98 -11.14 -30.05
CA LYS A 8 -12.37 -9.92 -30.78
C LYS A 8 -12.49 -8.71 -29.84
N ALA A 9 -13.16 -8.88 -28.70
CA ALA A 9 -13.31 -7.83 -27.70
C ALA A 9 -11.97 -7.43 -27.07
N GLY A 10 -11.12 -8.42 -26.76
CA GLY A 10 -9.79 -8.22 -26.18
C GLY A 10 -8.88 -7.41 -27.09
N TYR A 11 -8.79 -7.74 -28.38
CA TYR A 11 -7.99 -6.95 -29.32
C TYR A 11 -8.48 -5.51 -29.43
N ARG A 12 -9.80 -5.28 -29.48
CA ARG A 12 -10.38 -3.94 -29.47
C ARG A 12 -10.06 -3.17 -28.19
N ALA A 13 -10.09 -3.82 -27.04
CA ALA A 13 -9.72 -3.20 -25.77
C ALA A 13 -8.24 -2.78 -25.76
N ILE A 14 -7.34 -3.61 -26.29
CA ILE A 14 -5.92 -3.28 -26.45
C ILE A 14 -5.75 -2.06 -27.36
N ASP A 15 -6.43 -2.02 -28.52
CA ASP A 15 -6.37 -0.87 -29.42
C ASP A 15 -6.83 0.42 -28.71
N HIS A 16 -7.94 0.37 -27.97
CA HIS A 16 -8.43 1.52 -27.19
C HIS A 16 -7.47 1.97 -26.09
N ILE A 17 -6.77 1.05 -25.43
CA ILE A 17 -5.74 1.38 -24.43
C ILE A 17 -4.57 2.11 -25.11
N CYS A 18 -4.10 1.60 -26.26
CA CYS A 18 -3.04 2.25 -27.04
C CYS A 18 -3.45 3.67 -27.49
N ASP A 19 -4.67 3.83 -27.98
CA ASP A 19 -5.23 5.13 -28.38
C ASP A 19 -5.35 6.09 -27.19
N TYR A 20 -5.77 5.60 -26.02
CA TYR A 20 -5.83 6.38 -24.79
C TYR A 20 -4.46 6.95 -24.42
N TYR A 21 -3.43 6.11 -24.35
CA TYR A 21 -2.08 6.55 -24.00
C TYR A 21 -1.47 7.48 -25.06
N SER A 22 -1.70 7.20 -26.34
CA SER A 22 -1.21 8.04 -27.46
C SER A 22 -1.88 9.42 -27.50
N SER A 23 -3.13 9.51 -27.04
CA SER A 23 -3.89 10.77 -26.99
C SER A 23 -3.77 11.51 -25.65
N LEU A 24 -3.07 10.95 -24.65
CA LEU A 24 -3.17 11.39 -23.26
C LEU A 24 -2.79 12.85 -23.05
N GLN A 25 -1.75 13.35 -23.73
CA GLN A 25 -1.30 14.75 -23.67
C GLN A 25 -2.32 15.76 -24.20
N ASN A 26 -3.26 15.31 -25.03
CA ASN A 26 -4.31 16.15 -25.60
C ASN A 26 -5.59 16.14 -24.75
N ARG A 27 -5.62 15.36 -23.66
CA ARG A 27 -6.78 15.26 -22.76
C ARG A 27 -6.63 16.27 -21.61
N PRO A 28 -7.73 16.77 -21.03
CA PRO A 28 -7.64 17.58 -19.82
C PRO A 28 -7.15 16.72 -18.66
N VAL A 29 -6.30 17.24 -17.77
CA VAL A 29 -5.81 16.46 -16.60
C VAL A 29 -6.95 16.07 -15.65
N LEU A 30 -7.83 17.03 -15.34
CA LEU A 30 -9.03 16.84 -14.53
C LEU A 30 -10.29 16.80 -15.41
N PRO A 31 -11.27 15.96 -15.08
CA PRO A 31 -12.50 15.87 -15.85
C PRO A 31 -13.35 17.12 -15.65
N ARG A 32 -14.11 17.48 -16.69
CA ARG A 32 -15.03 18.65 -16.68
C ARG A 32 -16.47 18.18 -16.46
N VAL A 33 -16.70 17.44 -15.38
CA VAL A 33 -18.00 16.86 -15.03
C VAL A 33 -18.49 17.36 -13.67
N GLN A 34 -19.80 17.30 -13.44
CA GLN A 34 -20.41 17.63 -12.14
C GLN A 34 -20.71 16.38 -11.33
N LEU A 35 -20.84 16.52 -10.01
CA LEU A 35 -21.27 15.44 -9.13
C LEU A 35 -22.59 14.86 -9.61
N GLY A 36 -22.64 13.53 -9.79
CA GLY A 36 -23.84 12.82 -10.24
C GLY A 36 -24.05 12.74 -11.76
N TYR A 37 -23.16 13.30 -12.61
CA TYR A 37 -23.33 13.31 -14.07
C TYR A 37 -23.63 11.93 -14.66
N LEU A 38 -22.91 10.88 -14.21
CA LEU A 38 -23.01 9.54 -14.78
C LEU A 38 -24.39 8.91 -14.54
N LYS A 39 -25.02 9.19 -13.39
CA LYS A 39 -26.36 8.68 -13.05
C LYS A 39 -27.42 9.13 -14.05
N ALA A 40 -27.25 10.31 -14.66
CA ALA A 40 -28.16 10.81 -15.68
C ALA A 40 -27.90 10.22 -17.08
N MET A 41 -26.76 9.51 -17.26
CA MET A 41 -26.31 8.98 -18.56
C MET A 41 -26.47 7.47 -18.69
N VAL A 42 -26.72 6.75 -17.58
CA VAL A 42 -26.92 5.30 -17.56
C VAL A 42 -28.35 4.95 -17.13
N PRO A 43 -28.90 3.79 -17.54
CA PRO A 43 -30.21 3.35 -17.09
C PRO A 43 -30.32 3.29 -15.55
N SER A 44 -31.50 3.59 -15.01
CA SER A 44 -31.76 3.56 -13.56
C SER A 44 -31.92 2.14 -13.01
N THR A 45 -32.03 1.14 -13.87
CA THR A 45 -32.22 -0.27 -13.54
C THR A 45 -31.33 -1.14 -14.42
N LEU A 46 -31.00 -2.32 -13.92
CA LEU A 46 -30.30 -3.35 -14.68
C LEU A 46 -31.11 -3.81 -15.90
N PRO A 47 -30.46 -4.16 -17.03
CA PRO A 47 -31.16 -4.71 -18.19
C PRO A 47 -31.63 -6.15 -17.93
N ASP A 48 -32.81 -6.52 -18.43
CA ASP A 48 -33.39 -7.86 -18.26
C ASP A 48 -32.68 -8.94 -19.13
N SER A 49 -31.95 -8.51 -20.16
CA SER A 49 -31.19 -9.36 -21.07
C SER A 49 -29.78 -8.83 -21.27
N GLY A 50 -28.84 -9.70 -21.60
CA GLY A 50 -27.47 -9.30 -21.91
C GLY A 50 -27.39 -8.37 -23.13
N GLU A 51 -26.41 -7.47 -23.11
CA GLU A 51 -26.09 -6.56 -24.21
C GLU A 51 -24.86 -7.05 -24.97
N ASP A 52 -24.73 -6.65 -26.25
CA ASP A 52 -23.50 -6.87 -26.99
C ASP A 52 -22.33 -6.12 -26.32
N PHE A 53 -21.19 -6.79 -26.18
CA PHE A 53 -20.04 -6.20 -25.49
C PHE A 53 -19.53 -4.93 -26.19
N GLN A 54 -19.73 -4.79 -27.50
CA GLN A 54 -19.36 -3.57 -28.20
C GLN A 54 -20.13 -2.36 -27.68
N THR A 55 -21.41 -2.51 -27.37
CA THR A 55 -22.22 -1.44 -26.76
C THR A 55 -21.60 -0.99 -25.44
N ILE A 56 -21.17 -1.93 -24.61
CA ILE A 56 -20.52 -1.65 -23.31
C ILE A 56 -19.16 -0.97 -23.52
N ALA A 57 -18.37 -1.44 -24.49
CA ALA A 57 -17.06 -0.87 -24.80
C ALA A 57 -17.17 0.57 -25.34
N ASP A 58 -18.16 0.84 -26.18
CA ASP A 58 -18.45 2.18 -26.71
C ASP A 58 -18.94 3.12 -25.61
N ASP A 59 -19.80 2.63 -24.71
CA ASP A 59 -20.24 3.37 -23.53
C ASP A 59 -19.11 3.66 -22.57
N TYR A 60 -18.14 2.75 -22.39
CA TYR A 60 -16.94 3.04 -21.62
C TYR A 60 -16.17 4.25 -22.20
N GLN A 61 -15.93 4.27 -23.51
CA GLN A 61 -15.24 5.38 -24.17
C GLN A 61 -16.04 6.69 -24.11
N ARG A 62 -17.35 6.62 -24.23
CA ARG A 62 -18.24 7.80 -24.31
C ARG A 62 -18.62 8.37 -22.94
N LEU A 63 -18.84 7.53 -21.94
CA LEU A 63 -19.41 7.90 -20.65
C LEU A 63 -18.39 7.88 -19.52
N ILE A 64 -17.45 6.92 -19.53
CA ILE A 64 -16.50 6.72 -18.42
C ILE A 64 -15.23 7.53 -18.65
N VAL A 65 -14.58 7.35 -19.79
CA VAL A 65 -13.29 8.00 -20.09
C VAL A 65 -13.31 9.52 -19.91
N PRO A 66 -14.34 10.28 -20.33
CA PRO A 66 -14.39 11.73 -20.13
C PRO A 66 -14.52 12.17 -18.66
N GLY A 67 -14.96 11.28 -17.78
CA GLY A 67 -15.09 11.50 -16.35
C GLY A 67 -13.87 11.07 -15.53
N LEU A 68 -12.83 10.52 -16.17
CA LEU A 68 -11.61 10.11 -15.48
C LEU A 68 -10.75 11.34 -15.15
N THR A 69 -10.19 11.35 -13.95
CA THR A 69 -8.95 12.10 -13.69
C THR A 69 -7.81 11.30 -14.30
N HIS A 70 -7.03 11.93 -15.18
CA HIS A 70 -5.99 11.24 -15.93
C HIS A 70 -4.68 11.23 -15.13
N TRP A 71 -4.57 10.31 -14.16
CA TRP A 71 -3.41 10.16 -13.28
C TRP A 71 -2.09 9.91 -14.03
N GLN A 72 -2.16 9.30 -15.22
CA GLN A 72 -0.99 9.05 -16.08
C GLN A 72 -0.61 10.25 -16.95
N HIS A 73 -1.38 11.36 -16.93
CA HIS A 73 -1.08 12.52 -17.74
C HIS A 73 0.27 13.12 -17.33
N PRO A 74 1.16 13.52 -18.26
CA PRO A 74 2.48 14.08 -17.94
C PRO A 74 2.45 15.45 -17.23
N SER A 75 1.27 15.92 -16.86
CA SER A 75 1.04 17.18 -16.13
C SER A 75 0.19 16.96 -14.89
N PHE A 76 0.01 15.70 -14.48
CA PHE A 76 -0.62 15.35 -13.21
C PHE A 76 0.46 15.34 -12.12
N PHE A 77 0.38 16.31 -11.20
CA PHE A 77 1.34 16.50 -10.11
C PHE A 77 0.68 16.48 -8.73
N ALA A 78 -0.56 16.00 -8.64
CA ALA A 78 -1.26 15.86 -7.37
C ALA A 78 -0.86 14.53 -6.69
N TYR A 79 -0.87 14.51 -5.36
CA TYR A 79 -0.59 13.32 -4.54
C TYR A 79 0.73 12.64 -4.92
N PHE A 80 0.77 11.29 -4.92
CA PHE A 80 1.85 10.50 -5.47
C PHE A 80 1.44 9.87 -6.81
N PRO A 81 2.36 9.75 -7.78
CA PRO A 81 2.07 9.12 -9.06
C PRO A 81 1.58 7.68 -8.90
N ALA A 82 0.46 7.33 -9.53
CA ALA A 82 0.01 5.95 -9.66
C ALA A 82 0.76 5.29 -10.83
N ALA A 83 1.91 4.67 -10.53
CA ALA A 83 2.73 4.02 -11.55
C ALA A 83 1.94 2.92 -12.28
N CYS A 84 1.99 2.94 -13.61
CA CYS A 84 1.37 1.94 -14.47
C CYS A 84 2.28 1.73 -15.69
N THR A 85 2.52 0.48 -16.06
CA THR A 85 3.31 0.12 -17.24
C THR A 85 2.52 -0.85 -18.11
N PHE A 86 2.86 -0.93 -19.40
CA PHE A 86 2.19 -1.87 -20.30
C PHE A 86 2.43 -3.32 -19.89
N GLU A 87 3.61 -3.63 -19.36
CA GLU A 87 3.96 -4.94 -18.82
C GLU A 87 3.09 -5.28 -17.59
N GLY A 88 2.83 -4.30 -16.71
CA GLY A 88 1.92 -4.46 -15.58
C GLY A 88 0.48 -4.74 -16.03
N ILE A 89 -0.02 -4.00 -17.03
CA ILE A 89 -1.34 -4.23 -17.63
C ILE A 89 -1.46 -5.65 -18.21
N LEU A 90 -0.43 -6.12 -18.91
CA LEU A 90 -0.39 -7.49 -19.42
C LEU A 90 -0.31 -8.52 -18.28
N GLY A 91 0.42 -8.21 -17.21
CA GLY A 91 0.44 -9.01 -15.98
C GLY A 91 -0.94 -9.19 -15.37
N ASP A 92 -1.71 -8.10 -15.24
CA ASP A 92 -3.09 -8.12 -14.74
C ASP A 92 -4.02 -8.94 -15.65
N LEU A 93 -3.83 -8.86 -16.96
CA LEU A 93 -4.55 -9.66 -17.94
C LEU A 93 -4.27 -11.16 -17.75
N TYR A 94 -3.01 -11.55 -17.56
CA TYR A 94 -2.65 -12.95 -17.28
C TYR A 94 -3.17 -13.42 -15.93
N SER A 95 -3.04 -12.60 -14.89
CA SER A 95 -3.55 -12.88 -13.54
C SER A 95 -5.06 -13.15 -13.55
N SER A 96 -5.80 -12.39 -14.35
CA SER A 96 -7.26 -12.52 -14.49
C SER A 96 -7.71 -13.60 -15.48
N SER A 97 -6.79 -14.18 -16.27
CA SER A 97 -7.13 -15.12 -17.34
C SER A 97 -7.62 -16.48 -16.84
N VAL A 98 -7.22 -16.86 -15.63
CA VAL A 98 -7.60 -18.11 -14.97
C VAL A 98 -7.92 -17.83 -13.51
N SER A 99 -9.01 -18.42 -13.00
CA SER A 99 -9.37 -18.26 -11.59
C SER A 99 -8.42 -19.06 -10.71
N ASN A 100 -7.55 -18.35 -9.97
CA ASN A 100 -6.56 -18.94 -9.09
C ASN A 100 -6.79 -18.49 -7.63
N PRO A 101 -7.63 -19.20 -6.85
CA PRO A 101 -7.79 -18.90 -5.43
C PRO A 101 -6.53 -19.34 -4.65
N GLY A 102 -5.55 -18.44 -4.54
CA GLY A 102 -4.23 -18.68 -3.93
C GLY A 102 -4.20 -18.72 -2.40
N PHE A 103 -5.22 -19.27 -1.73
CA PHE A 103 -5.30 -19.27 -0.26
C PHE A 103 -4.39 -20.31 0.43
N ASN A 104 -3.92 -21.31 -0.31
CA ASN A 104 -2.85 -22.22 0.13
C ASN A 104 -2.07 -22.72 -1.09
N TRP A 105 -0.87 -23.26 -0.84
CA TRP A 105 0.01 -23.73 -1.91
C TRP A 105 -0.65 -24.77 -2.82
N ALA A 106 -1.40 -25.73 -2.26
CA ALA A 106 -2.04 -26.79 -3.05
C ALA A 106 -3.11 -26.27 -4.01
N SER A 107 -3.68 -25.09 -3.76
CA SER A 107 -4.73 -24.49 -4.57
C SER A 107 -4.19 -23.71 -5.78
N SER A 108 -2.95 -23.21 -5.71
CA SER A 108 -2.21 -22.70 -6.87
C SER A 108 -0.70 -22.60 -6.58
N PRO A 109 0.07 -23.68 -6.82
CA PRO A 109 1.50 -23.73 -6.48
C PRO A 109 2.29 -22.61 -7.15
N ALA A 110 2.03 -22.35 -8.43
CA ALA A 110 2.73 -21.32 -9.19
C ALA A 110 2.48 -19.91 -8.64
N CYS A 111 1.28 -19.60 -8.13
CA CYS A 111 1.01 -18.31 -7.51
C CYS A 111 1.86 -18.12 -6.24
N SER A 112 1.85 -19.09 -5.34
CA SER A 112 2.62 -19.01 -4.10
C SER A 112 4.13 -18.99 -4.34
N GLU A 113 4.65 -19.85 -5.22
CA GLU A 113 6.08 -19.93 -5.50
C GLU A 113 6.60 -18.68 -6.22
N LEU A 114 5.85 -18.17 -7.20
CA LEU A 114 6.26 -16.96 -7.91
C LEU A 114 6.23 -15.73 -7.00
N GLU A 115 5.25 -15.61 -6.11
CA GLU A 115 5.22 -14.52 -5.13
C GLU A 115 6.46 -14.53 -4.23
N VAL A 116 6.83 -15.70 -3.68
CA VAL A 116 8.04 -15.85 -2.85
C VAL A 116 9.29 -15.39 -3.61
N ILE A 117 9.47 -15.85 -4.85
CA ILE A 117 10.61 -15.49 -5.70
C ILE A 117 10.64 -13.98 -5.99
N VAL A 118 9.51 -13.40 -6.37
CA VAL A 118 9.40 -11.97 -6.70
C VAL A 118 9.63 -11.10 -5.47
N MET A 119 9.15 -11.51 -4.30
CA MET A 119 9.41 -10.80 -3.04
C MET A 119 10.89 -10.82 -2.66
N ASP A 120 11.60 -11.92 -2.89
CA ASP A 120 13.06 -11.97 -2.70
C ASP A 120 13.80 -11.09 -3.70
N TRP A 121 13.35 -11.03 -4.96
CA TRP A 121 13.89 -10.09 -5.96
C TRP A 121 13.66 -8.64 -5.55
N ALA A 122 12.46 -8.31 -5.05
CA ALA A 122 12.13 -6.98 -4.55
C ALA A 122 13.00 -6.60 -3.35
N ALA A 123 13.17 -7.50 -2.37
CA ALA A 123 14.06 -7.29 -1.24
C ALA A 123 15.51 -7.01 -1.68
N LYS A 124 16.04 -7.78 -2.66
CA LYS A 124 17.36 -7.56 -3.24
C LYS A 124 17.47 -6.23 -3.99
N LEU A 125 16.44 -5.86 -4.75
CA LEU A 125 16.39 -4.58 -5.47
C LEU A 125 16.39 -3.38 -4.52
N LEU A 126 15.70 -3.52 -3.39
CA LEU A 126 15.66 -2.56 -2.29
C LEU A 126 16.90 -2.64 -1.38
N GLY A 127 17.89 -3.48 -1.68
CA GLY A 127 19.11 -3.63 -0.88
C GLY A 127 18.88 -4.09 0.56
N LEU A 128 17.80 -4.83 0.81
CA LEU A 128 17.49 -5.39 2.13
C LEU A 128 18.44 -6.53 2.49
N ALA A 129 18.73 -6.64 3.78
CA ALA A 129 19.54 -7.69 4.36
C ALA A 129 18.89 -9.06 4.11
N PRO A 130 19.70 -10.13 4.00
CA PRO A 130 19.18 -11.48 3.76
C PRO A 130 18.05 -11.93 4.69
N LYS A 131 18.02 -11.45 5.94
CA LYS A 131 16.96 -11.78 6.91
C LYS A 131 15.55 -11.26 6.58
N PHE A 132 15.40 -10.38 5.58
CA PHE A 132 14.08 -10.02 5.04
C PHE A 132 13.60 -10.99 3.94
N MET A 133 14.48 -11.85 3.43
CA MET A 133 14.18 -12.77 2.32
C MET A 133 13.54 -14.06 2.85
N ASN A 134 12.74 -14.71 2.00
CA ASN A 134 12.04 -15.95 2.31
C ASN A 134 13.03 -17.13 2.46
N ASP A 135 14.14 -17.12 1.71
CA ASP A 135 15.20 -18.14 1.79
C ASP A 135 16.00 -18.14 3.10
N SER A 136 15.83 -17.11 3.95
CA SER A 136 16.56 -16.95 5.21
C SER A 136 16.10 -17.86 6.36
N GLY A 137 14.96 -18.55 6.21
CA GLY A 137 14.41 -19.44 7.23
C GLY A 137 13.70 -18.76 8.40
N GLY A 138 13.55 -17.43 8.37
CA GLY A 138 12.83 -16.65 9.39
C GLY A 138 12.25 -15.31 8.91
N GLY A 139 12.71 -14.80 7.76
CA GLY A 139 12.13 -13.64 7.07
C GLY A 139 11.05 -14.00 6.07
N GLY A 140 10.69 -13.02 5.23
CA GLY A 140 9.78 -13.23 4.12
C GLY A 140 9.05 -11.94 3.69
N GLY A 141 8.35 -12.05 2.58
CA GLY A 141 7.53 -10.98 2.03
C GLY A 141 6.23 -11.53 1.48
N VAL A 142 5.19 -10.68 1.47
CA VAL A 142 3.87 -11.00 0.94
C VAL A 142 3.33 -9.80 0.18
N ILE A 143 2.64 -10.04 -0.93
CA ILE A 143 1.97 -8.98 -1.70
C ILE A 143 0.60 -8.72 -1.05
N GLN A 144 0.29 -7.44 -0.80
CA GLN A 144 -0.99 -7.00 -0.24
C GLN A 144 -1.56 -5.87 -1.08
N SER A 145 -2.86 -5.58 -0.93
CA SER A 145 -3.54 -4.62 -1.79
C SER A 145 -3.20 -3.18 -1.43
N THR A 146 -2.97 -2.89 -0.14
CA THR A 146 -2.69 -1.52 0.33
C THR A 146 -1.69 -1.47 1.47
N ALA A 147 -0.99 -0.33 1.60
CA ALA A 147 -0.14 -0.06 2.76
C ALA A 147 -0.92 -0.06 4.10
N SER A 148 -2.23 0.25 4.07
CA SER A 148 -3.07 0.17 5.28
C SER A 148 -3.22 -1.28 5.76
N GLU A 149 -3.41 -2.23 4.84
CA GLU A 149 -3.48 -3.66 5.15
C GLU A 149 -2.15 -4.16 5.71
N CYS A 150 -1.02 -3.81 5.07
CA CYS A 150 0.31 -4.16 5.58
C CYS A 150 0.53 -3.66 7.02
N ALA A 151 0.21 -2.39 7.29
CA ALA A 151 0.35 -1.81 8.63
C ALA A 151 -0.54 -2.53 9.65
N MET A 152 -1.80 -2.81 9.31
CA MET A 152 -2.71 -3.56 10.20
C MET A 152 -2.21 -4.98 10.47
N LEU A 153 -1.69 -5.70 9.47
CA LEU A 153 -1.09 -7.02 9.65
C LEU A 153 0.12 -6.96 10.58
N ALA A 154 1.01 -5.98 10.41
CA ALA A 154 2.15 -5.78 11.29
C ALA A 154 1.73 -5.49 12.74
N ILE A 155 0.71 -4.63 12.94
CA ILE A 155 0.15 -4.33 14.27
C ILE A 155 -0.46 -5.59 14.91
N VAL A 156 -1.20 -6.38 14.15
CA VAL A 156 -1.79 -7.65 14.63
C VAL A 156 -0.70 -8.64 15.00
N ALA A 157 0.37 -8.75 14.20
CA ALA A 157 1.51 -9.61 14.50
C ALA A 157 2.24 -9.17 15.78
N ALA A 158 2.51 -7.87 15.95
CA ALA A 158 3.11 -7.31 17.15
C ALA A 158 2.24 -7.61 18.40
N ARG A 159 0.92 -7.40 18.29
CA ARG A 159 -0.03 -7.68 19.37
C ARG A 159 -0.04 -9.16 19.73
N ALA A 160 -0.13 -10.04 18.74
CA ALA A 160 -0.14 -11.48 18.96
C ALA A 160 1.16 -11.97 19.61
N SER A 161 2.31 -11.41 19.21
CA SER A 161 3.60 -11.68 19.84
C SER A 161 3.60 -11.27 21.30
N HIS A 162 3.19 -10.03 21.60
CA HIS A 162 3.13 -9.53 22.98
C HIS A 162 2.17 -10.36 23.85
N GLN A 163 1.00 -10.71 23.35
CA GLN A 163 0.01 -11.50 24.10
C GLN A 163 0.45 -12.93 24.40
N ARG A 164 1.41 -13.50 23.64
CA ARG A 164 2.00 -14.80 24.00
C ARG A 164 2.82 -14.72 25.29
N SER A 165 3.50 -13.61 25.51
CA SER A 165 4.30 -13.38 26.73
C SER A 165 3.47 -12.78 27.87
N TYR A 166 2.45 -11.99 27.55
CA TYR A 166 1.63 -11.23 28.49
C TYR A 166 0.13 -11.36 28.15
N PRO A 167 -0.49 -12.54 28.37
CA PRO A 167 -1.85 -12.85 27.91
C PRO A 167 -2.93 -11.98 28.56
N ASP A 168 -2.68 -11.45 29.76
CA ASP A 168 -3.65 -10.63 30.51
C ASP A 168 -3.67 -9.15 30.10
N THR A 169 -2.84 -8.77 29.11
CA THR A 169 -2.79 -7.38 28.63
C THR A 169 -4.09 -6.99 27.95
N LYS A 170 -4.75 -5.95 28.45
CA LYS A 170 -6.01 -5.47 27.88
C LYS A 170 -5.78 -4.66 26.61
N LEU A 171 -6.77 -4.66 25.73
CA LEU A 171 -6.66 -4.02 24.41
C LEU A 171 -6.39 -2.51 24.52
N GLU A 172 -7.05 -1.85 25.48
CA GLU A 172 -6.93 -0.42 25.77
C GLU A 172 -5.58 0.00 26.36
N GLU A 173 -4.77 -0.96 26.82
CA GLU A 173 -3.42 -0.71 27.32
C GLU A 173 -2.43 -0.56 26.17
N PHE A 174 -2.67 -1.19 25.02
CA PHE A 174 -1.79 -1.09 23.86
C PHE A 174 -1.79 0.30 23.24
N MET A 175 -0.61 0.76 22.85
CA MET A 175 -0.38 2.06 22.22
C MET A 175 0.37 1.93 20.90
N ILE A 176 -0.25 2.42 19.81
CA ILE A 176 0.40 2.65 18.52
C ILE A 176 0.97 4.07 18.52
N TYR A 177 2.20 4.26 18.03
CA TYR A 177 2.82 5.57 17.89
C TYR A 177 2.87 5.95 16.42
N ILE A 178 2.47 7.17 16.12
CA ILE A 178 2.54 7.78 14.79
C ILE A 178 2.97 9.24 14.93
N THR A 179 3.36 9.90 13.84
CA THR A 179 3.59 11.35 13.83
C THR A 179 2.35 12.10 13.37
N SER A 180 2.31 13.42 13.59
CA SER A 180 1.28 14.30 13.02
C SER A 180 1.33 14.40 11.48
N GLN A 181 2.33 13.79 10.84
CA GLN A 181 2.48 13.67 9.38
C GLN A 181 2.31 12.25 8.85
N THR A 182 2.15 11.24 9.72
CA THR A 182 1.89 9.87 9.29
C THR A 182 0.58 9.81 8.52
N HIS A 183 0.57 9.05 7.43
CA HIS A 183 -0.62 8.87 6.61
C HIS A 183 -1.81 8.40 7.47
N SER A 184 -3.03 8.76 7.05
CA SER A 184 -4.29 8.43 7.73
C SER A 184 -4.47 6.95 8.12
N LEU A 185 -3.69 6.05 7.51
CA LEU A 185 -3.62 4.63 7.85
C LEU A 185 -3.36 4.37 9.34
N GLY A 186 -2.58 5.22 10.03
CA GLY A 186 -2.21 5.01 11.43
C GLY A 186 -3.40 5.14 12.37
N ILE A 187 -4.14 6.25 12.23
CA ILE A 187 -5.40 6.48 12.96
C ILE A 187 -6.45 5.44 12.56
N LYS A 188 -6.57 5.13 11.27
CA LYS A 188 -7.49 4.11 10.77
C LYS A 188 -7.22 2.75 11.40
N ALA A 189 -5.95 2.34 11.54
CA ALA A 189 -5.60 1.07 12.15
C ALA A 189 -6.01 1.01 13.63
N GLY A 190 -5.80 2.09 14.39
CA GLY A 190 -6.30 2.21 15.76
C GLY A 190 -7.81 2.03 15.87
N MET A 191 -8.57 2.70 14.99
CA MET A 191 -10.03 2.59 14.95
C MET A 191 -10.52 1.18 14.60
N VAL A 192 -9.94 0.56 13.57
CA VAL A 192 -10.35 -0.77 13.09
C VAL A 192 -9.97 -1.87 14.09
N LEU A 193 -8.80 -1.76 14.73
CA LEU A 193 -8.28 -2.78 15.64
C LEU A 193 -8.67 -2.56 17.11
N GLY A 194 -9.33 -1.44 17.42
CA GLY A 194 -9.72 -1.06 18.78
C GLY A 194 -8.54 -0.68 19.68
N LEU A 195 -7.47 -0.13 19.11
CA LEU A 195 -6.22 0.20 19.80
C LEU A 195 -6.08 1.71 20.00
N SER A 196 -5.41 2.12 21.09
CA SER A 196 -5.09 3.53 21.32
C SER A 196 -3.96 3.98 20.38
N VAL A 197 -4.02 5.24 19.95
CA VAL A 197 -2.98 5.85 19.08
C VAL A 197 -2.44 7.11 19.74
N ARG A 198 -1.12 7.17 19.90
CA ARG A 198 -0.37 8.34 20.33
C ARG A 198 0.16 9.07 19.10
N VAL A 199 -0.32 10.29 18.89
CA VAL A 199 0.20 11.19 17.85
C VAL A 199 1.36 11.99 18.43
N LEU A 200 2.52 11.87 17.80
CA LEU A 200 3.74 12.59 18.13
C LEU A 200 3.84 13.83 17.24
N GLU A 201 3.82 15.00 17.84
CA GLU A 201 3.95 16.24 17.08
C GLU A 201 5.37 16.38 16.52
N VAL A 202 5.45 16.53 15.20
CA VAL A 202 6.69 16.83 14.47
C VAL A 202 6.65 18.26 13.97
N LYS A 203 7.81 18.90 13.94
CA LYS A 203 7.90 20.36 13.77
C LYS A 203 8.68 20.73 12.52
N ALA A 204 8.40 21.92 12.00
CA ALA A 204 9.09 22.45 10.82
C ALA A 204 10.61 22.60 11.02
N GLU A 205 11.06 22.91 12.24
CA GLU A 205 12.48 23.01 12.63
C GLU A 205 13.26 21.70 12.42
N ASP A 206 12.57 20.56 12.48
CA ASP A 206 13.12 19.23 12.23
C ASP A 206 12.77 18.70 10.83
N ASN A 207 12.38 19.58 9.89
CA ASN A 207 11.82 19.19 8.58
C ASN A 207 10.63 18.22 8.71
N TYR A 208 9.85 18.34 9.78
CA TYR A 208 8.75 17.44 10.13
C TYR A 208 9.15 15.97 10.33
N SER A 209 10.42 15.71 10.66
CA SER A 209 10.93 14.38 11.01
C SER A 209 10.64 14.02 12.46
N LEU A 210 10.28 12.76 12.74
CA LEU A 210 10.30 12.24 14.11
C LEU A 210 11.73 12.18 14.65
N ARG A 211 11.94 12.81 15.82
CA ARG A 211 13.19 12.78 16.58
C ARG A 211 13.15 11.76 17.71
N GLY A 212 14.32 11.20 18.04
CA GLY A 212 14.45 10.17 19.07
C GLY A 212 13.99 10.63 20.45
N ASP A 213 14.28 11.88 20.83
CA ASP A 213 13.89 12.43 22.13
C ASP A 213 12.37 12.59 22.28
N THR A 214 11.68 12.98 21.21
CA THR A 214 10.21 13.06 21.17
C THR A 214 9.60 11.67 21.41
N LEU A 215 10.13 10.65 20.72
CA LEU A 215 9.67 9.28 20.87
C LEU A 215 9.97 8.74 22.28
N ARG A 216 11.20 8.91 22.78
CA ARG A 216 11.62 8.46 24.11
C ARG A 216 10.74 9.04 25.20
N SER A 217 10.50 10.35 25.15
CA SER A 217 9.64 11.05 26.12
C SER A 217 8.21 10.51 26.12
N ALA A 218 7.65 10.22 24.94
CA ALA A 218 6.31 9.66 24.83
C ALA A 218 6.23 8.23 25.38
N LEU A 219 7.21 7.38 25.04
CA LEU A 219 7.30 6.01 25.55
C LEU A 219 7.41 5.97 27.07
N GLU A 220 8.23 6.84 27.68
CA GLU A 220 8.38 6.92 29.15
C GLU A 220 7.08 7.36 29.83
N GLN A 221 6.41 8.38 29.29
CA GLN A 221 5.11 8.85 29.80
C GLN A 221 4.05 7.74 29.75
N ASP A 222 3.93 7.06 28.61
CA ASP A 222 2.93 6.03 28.40
C ASP A 222 3.24 4.78 29.24
N LYS A 223 4.52 4.38 29.39
CA LYS A 223 4.93 3.31 30.32
C LYS A 223 4.59 3.67 31.77
N ASN A 224 4.84 4.90 32.22
CA ASN A 224 4.50 5.37 33.57
C ASN A 224 2.97 5.43 33.80
N ALA A 225 2.19 5.63 32.74
CA ALA A 225 0.73 5.57 32.77
C ALA A 225 0.16 4.14 32.67
N GLY A 226 1.01 3.11 32.70
CA GLY A 226 0.61 1.70 32.61
C GLY A 226 0.25 1.24 31.19
N LYS A 227 0.49 2.05 30.15
CA LYS A 227 0.29 1.65 28.76
C LYS A 227 1.42 0.73 28.30
N LYS A 228 1.12 -0.07 27.27
CA LYS A 228 2.02 -1.00 26.60
C LYS A 228 2.35 -0.45 25.22
N PRO A 229 3.54 0.15 25.04
CA PRO A 229 3.99 0.50 23.70
C PRO A 229 4.01 -0.73 22.80
N LEU A 230 3.27 -0.68 21.70
CA LEU A 230 3.11 -1.82 20.82
C LEU A 230 3.98 -1.70 19.57
N ILE A 231 3.82 -0.60 18.84
CA ILE A 231 4.48 -0.40 17.56
C ILE A 231 4.52 1.09 17.20
N LEU A 232 5.61 1.52 16.58
CA LEU A 232 5.75 2.82 15.95
C LEU A 232 5.64 2.65 14.44
N ILE A 233 4.83 3.49 13.79
CA ILE A 233 4.76 3.59 12.33
C ILE A 233 5.65 4.77 11.90
N ALA A 234 6.93 4.48 11.70
CA ALA A 234 7.85 5.45 11.12
C ALA A 234 7.64 5.57 9.61
N THR A 235 7.82 6.78 9.09
CA THR A 235 7.52 7.13 7.70
C THR A 235 8.76 7.70 7.02
N VAL A 236 9.07 7.16 5.85
CA VAL A 236 10.08 7.73 4.94
C VAL A 236 9.32 8.24 3.72
N GLY A 237 9.17 9.55 3.62
CA GLY A 237 8.32 10.19 2.62
C GLY A 237 6.87 10.34 3.10
N THR A 238 6.63 11.28 4.02
CA THR A 238 5.25 11.60 4.45
C THR A 238 4.43 12.17 3.30
N THR A 239 3.11 11.92 3.31
CA THR A 239 2.21 12.34 2.22
C THR A 239 2.13 13.85 2.02
N SER A 240 2.27 14.64 3.10
CA SER A 240 2.06 16.09 3.02
C SER A 240 3.31 16.82 2.52
N SER A 241 4.49 16.43 3.00
CA SER A 241 5.73 17.20 2.82
C SER A 241 6.93 16.37 2.37
N GLY A 242 6.78 15.05 2.18
CA GLY A 242 7.89 14.16 1.86
C GLY A 242 8.91 14.06 3.01
N ALA A 243 8.51 14.33 4.25
CA ALA A 243 9.41 14.25 5.40
C ALA A 243 9.86 12.80 5.66
N ILE A 244 11.03 12.65 6.25
CA ILE A 244 11.64 11.36 6.57
C ILE A 244 11.92 11.34 8.06
N ASP A 245 11.32 10.39 8.78
CA ASP A 245 11.59 10.18 10.19
C ASP A 245 13.06 9.75 10.43
N ASN A 246 13.67 10.24 11.50
CA ASN A 246 15.09 10.01 11.76
C ASN A 246 15.32 8.59 12.30
N LEU A 247 15.50 7.64 11.38
CA LEU A 247 15.64 6.22 11.70
C LEU A 247 16.81 5.94 12.66
N HIS A 248 17.94 6.62 12.47
CA HIS A 248 19.13 6.52 13.33
C HIS A 248 18.82 6.86 14.80
N GLU A 249 18.10 7.94 15.04
CA GLU A 249 17.73 8.32 16.40
C GLU A 249 16.69 7.37 17.01
N ILE A 250 15.69 6.98 16.22
CA ILE A 250 14.66 6.04 16.65
C ILE A 250 15.28 4.67 17.00
N LYS A 251 16.35 4.25 16.30
CA LYS A 251 17.14 3.05 16.65
C LYS A 251 17.58 3.04 18.09
N ASN A 252 18.15 4.17 18.52
CA ASN A 252 18.69 4.34 19.86
C ASN A 252 17.60 4.37 20.94
N VAL A 253 16.32 4.33 20.54
CA VAL A 253 15.16 4.19 21.41
C VAL A 253 14.64 2.74 21.46
N GLY A 254 15.01 1.87 20.51
CA GLY A 254 14.75 0.42 20.54
C GLY A 254 13.58 -0.09 19.69
N VAL A 255 13.28 0.53 18.54
CA VAL A 255 12.15 0.18 17.67
C VAL A 255 12.61 -0.59 16.41
N ALA A 256 11.81 -1.54 15.90
CA ALA A 256 11.94 -2.15 14.57
C ALA A 256 11.07 -1.50 13.49
N PHE A 257 11.52 -1.60 12.23
CA PHE A 257 10.99 -0.89 11.07
C PHE A 257 10.48 -1.82 9.96
N SER A 258 9.62 -1.27 9.08
CA SER A 258 9.23 -1.83 7.79
C SER A 258 9.42 -0.77 6.69
N CYS A 259 9.83 -1.20 5.49
CA CYS A 259 10.70 -0.50 4.55
C CYS A 259 10.10 0.61 3.62
N PRO A 260 10.95 1.49 3.03
CA PRO A 260 10.59 2.60 2.13
C PRO A 260 11.21 2.57 0.72
N GLU A 261 10.88 3.60 -0.10
CA GLU A 261 11.47 3.89 -1.42
C GLU A 261 12.70 4.81 -1.36
N PHE A 262 13.79 4.44 -2.05
CA PHE A 262 14.83 5.36 -2.54
C PHE A 262 15.31 4.94 -3.93
N ARG A 263 15.37 5.88 -4.89
CA ARG A 263 15.83 5.64 -6.27
C ARG A 263 17.31 5.99 -6.48
N LYS A 264 18.15 5.09 -5.99
CA LYS A 264 19.50 4.69 -6.41
C LYS A 264 19.69 3.34 -5.71
N PRO A 265 20.33 2.31 -6.33
CA PRO A 265 20.25 0.90 -5.88
C PRO A 265 20.18 0.85 -4.36
N GLY A 266 19.01 0.46 -3.84
CA GLY A 266 18.50 0.92 -2.55
C GLY A 266 19.39 0.54 -1.38
N TYR A 267 20.48 1.26 -1.15
CA TYR A 267 21.34 1.06 0.02
C TYR A 267 20.57 1.54 1.25
N LEU A 268 19.71 0.67 1.76
CA LEU A 268 18.95 0.85 3.00
C LEU A 268 19.79 0.31 4.16
N ASP A 269 21.04 0.77 4.24
CA ASP A 269 22.02 0.31 5.24
C ASP A 269 21.47 0.49 6.64
N GLU A 270 20.78 1.60 6.90
CA GLU A 270 20.06 1.82 8.14
C GLU A 270 19.10 0.66 8.42
N ILE A 271 18.15 0.37 7.53
CA ILE A 271 17.06 -0.60 7.77
C ILE A 271 17.60 -2.00 8.04
N ASN A 272 18.70 -2.36 7.39
CA ASN A 272 19.39 -3.62 7.59
C ASN A 272 19.88 -3.81 9.04
N GLU A 273 20.14 -2.72 9.76
CA GLU A 273 20.54 -2.75 11.17
C GLU A 273 19.38 -2.95 12.16
N PHE A 274 18.11 -2.89 11.74
CA PHE A 274 16.95 -2.90 12.64
C PHE A 274 16.19 -4.22 12.70
N ALA A 275 16.49 -5.17 11.82
CA ALA A 275 15.72 -6.41 11.71
C ALA A 275 15.85 -7.36 12.93
N ASP A 276 16.60 -6.99 13.98
CA ASP A 276 16.80 -7.79 15.20
C ASP A 276 16.03 -7.25 16.44
N PHE A 277 15.24 -6.18 16.32
CA PHE A 277 14.64 -5.53 17.50
C PHE A 277 13.13 -5.82 17.65
N VAL A 278 12.76 -6.54 18.71
CA VAL A 278 11.38 -6.56 19.21
C VAL A 278 11.31 -5.55 20.36
N LEU A 279 10.33 -4.64 20.34
CA LEU A 279 10.06 -3.75 21.47
C LEU A 279 9.70 -4.59 22.71
N TYR A 280 10.46 -4.43 23.79
CA TYR A 280 10.15 -4.95 25.12
C TYR A 280 9.33 -3.94 25.96
#